data_AF-A0A069DZ11-F1
#
_entry.id   AF-A0A069DZ11-F1
#
_cell.length_a   1.000
_cell.length_b   1.000
_cell.length_c   1.000
_cell.angle_alpha   90.00
_cell.angle_beta   90.00
_cell.angle_gamma   90.00
#
_symmetry.space_group_name_H-M   'P 1'
#
loop_
_entity.id
_entity.type
_entity.pdbx_description
1 polymer ?
#
loop_
_entity_poly.entity_id
_entity_poly.type
_entity_poly.pdbx_seq_one_letter_code
_entity_poly.pdbx_strand_id
1 'polypeptide(L)'
;ILNELEAAAKVMLAPPSLITNAHRHAAEEIFLNFRKTKSPYAICKHVFETSTVDYVIFETATTLKEALIREWNQLQESEIIELRQYLLQYTVQRPTLPPFVRERILQVIAIMIKRGSVNDFGIERGNLLGEVEQLVLSGDLPRQVLGCSIMSALMHEYGNTVKSSDVGLTWETHFKAKKNFEATDLKRILQLCVRALAEVANMPTPFSQHALTLLKHLLSISEAVFNWFFITSSLGSMLPKRLIGVFETVYDAEQFPSLKLTGQWKDLILDRNVMNLFFDIYWKTRLNPQLAHHSLSCLSQLASLNGPTLTDREQRIAYFTNYIQSFLKLITSIEVLDREALGVSNIIRNLITYFPPRLMVSLQQDLVRQFLDQVTHLTCFFAEGAAHEVYLQVEDYLMMEAFENLLKVWITLLDEGQLFREEYCKQASAQIFNTYLKTHLSPPDGNR
;
A
#
# COMPACT_ATOMS: atom_id res chain seq x y z
N ILE A 1 -16.57 29.42 -23.84
CA ILE A 1 -16.26 28.12 -23.21
C ILE A 1 -15.74 28.26 -21.78
N LEU A 2 -14.64 28.96 -21.48
CA LEU A 2 -14.14 29.08 -20.08
C LEU A 2 -15.20 29.65 -19.13
N ASN A 3 -15.80 30.80 -19.47
CA ASN A 3 -16.85 31.43 -18.66
C ASN A 3 -18.07 30.50 -18.46
N GLU A 4 -18.35 29.64 -19.43
CA GLU A 4 -19.45 28.67 -19.40
C GLU A 4 -19.12 27.50 -18.46
N LEU A 5 -17.88 26.99 -18.52
CA LEU A 5 -17.37 25.98 -17.59
C LEU A 5 -17.35 26.50 -16.16
N GLU A 6 -16.90 27.74 -15.93
CA GLU A 6 -16.89 28.34 -14.60
C GLU A 6 -18.30 28.62 -14.06
N ALA A 7 -19.24 29.01 -14.92
CA ALA A 7 -20.65 29.13 -14.55
C ALA A 7 -21.25 27.76 -14.19
N ALA A 8 -21.00 26.73 -14.99
CA ALA A 8 -21.44 25.36 -14.73
C ALA A 8 -20.84 24.81 -13.44
N ALA A 9 -19.56 25.08 -13.16
CA ALA A 9 -18.91 24.67 -11.91
C ALA A 9 -19.59 25.25 -10.67
N LYS A 10 -20.00 26.53 -10.72
CA LYS A 10 -20.76 27.17 -9.62
C LYS A 10 -22.08 26.46 -9.35
N VAL A 11 -22.76 26.00 -10.41
CA VAL A 11 -24.02 25.24 -10.28
C VAL A 11 -23.77 23.83 -9.71
N MET A 12 -22.71 23.14 -10.16
CA MET A 12 -22.36 21.79 -9.69
C MET A 12 -21.96 21.77 -8.20
N LEU A 13 -21.20 22.76 -7.76
CA LEU A 13 -20.68 22.87 -6.40
C LEU A 13 -21.63 23.56 -5.41
N ALA A 14 -22.70 24.19 -5.89
CA ALA A 14 -23.68 24.80 -5.01
C ALA A 14 -24.38 23.75 -4.12
N PRO A 15 -24.92 24.13 -2.95
CA PRO A 15 -25.67 23.23 -2.08
C PRO A 15 -26.86 22.55 -2.80
N PRO A 16 -27.16 21.27 -2.50
CA PRO A 16 -28.30 20.55 -3.09
C PRO A 16 -29.66 21.23 -2.85
N SER A 17 -29.78 21.98 -1.76
CA SER A 17 -31.00 22.72 -1.41
C SER A 17 -31.26 23.97 -2.27
N LEU A 18 -30.25 24.48 -2.99
CA LEU A 18 -30.34 25.75 -3.73
C LEU A 18 -30.46 25.58 -5.25
N ILE A 19 -30.16 24.39 -5.78
CA ILE A 19 -30.15 24.12 -7.21
C ILE A 19 -31.05 22.92 -7.50
N THR A 20 -31.95 23.06 -8.47
CA THR A 20 -32.80 21.97 -8.94
C THR A 20 -31.99 20.90 -9.68
N ASN A 21 -32.46 19.66 -9.67
CA ASN A 21 -31.80 18.57 -10.43
C ASN A 21 -31.67 18.90 -11.93
N ALA A 22 -32.64 19.61 -12.51
CA ALA A 22 -32.58 20.02 -13.91
C ALA A 22 -31.40 20.98 -14.19
N HIS A 23 -31.16 21.96 -13.32
CA HIS A 23 -30.02 22.87 -13.47
C HIS A 23 -28.67 22.15 -13.27
N ARG A 24 -28.61 21.17 -12.35
CA ARG A 24 -27.40 20.34 -12.20
C ARG A 24 -27.13 19.50 -13.44
N HIS A 25 -28.15 18.84 -14.00
CA HIS A 25 -27.99 18.06 -15.22
C HIS A 25 -27.57 18.93 -16.41
N ALA A 26 -28.12 20.14 -16.56
CA ALA A 26 -27.67 21.06 -17.60
C ALA A 26 -26.20 21.49 -17.42
N ALA A 27 -25.75 21.73 -16.19
CA ALA A 27 -24.35 22.04 -15.89
C ALA A 27 -23.43 20.84 -16.14
N GLU A 28 -23.86 19.63 -15.78
CA GLU A 28 -23.15 18.38 -16.06
C GLU A 28 -23.01 18.15 -17.57
N GLU A 29 -24.07 18.41 -18.35
CA GLU A 29 -24.05 18.28 -19.81
C GLU A 29 -22.99 19.17 -20.47
N ILE A 30 -22.75 20.37 -19.94
CA ILE A 30 -21.68 21.26 -20.40
C ILE A 30 -20.31 20.57 -20.26
N PHE A 31 -20.01 19.95 -19.11
CA PHE A 31 -18.76 19.23 -18.91
C PHE A 31 -18.67 17.96 -19.77
N LEU A 32 -19.77 17.22 -19.92
CA LEU A 32 -19.83 16.05 -20.81
C LEU A 32 -19.56 16.43 -22.27
N ASN A 33 -20.09 17.57 -22.72
CA ASN A 33 -19.83 18.08 -24.07
C ASN A 33 -18.39 18.57 -24.21
N PHE A 34 -17.83 19.21 -23.19
CA PHE A 34 -16.42 19.59 -23.18
C PHE A 34 -15.49 18.37 -23.32
N ARG A 35 -15.75 17.29 -22.59
CA ARG A 35 -14.99 16.03 -22.69
C ARG A 35 -15.04 15.37 -24.07
N LYS A 36 -16.14 15.55 -24.80
CA LYS A 36 -16.33 15.08 -26.18
C LYS A 36 -15.65 15.95 -27.25
N THR A 37 -15.08 17.10 -26.87
CA THR A 37 -14.38 17.99 -27.80
C THR A 37 -13.23 17.25 -28.48
N LYS A 38 -13.14 17.36 -29.82
CA LYS A 38 -12.05 16.80 -30.61
C LYS A 38 -10.80 17.68 -30.50
N SER A 39 -9.64 17.05 -30.30
CA SER A 39 -8.35 17.74 -30.16
C SER A 39 -8.36 18.91 -29.16
N PRO A 40 -8.77 18.69 -27.89
CA PRO A 40 -8.95 19.75 -26.92
C PRO A 40 -7.63 20.28 -26.30
N TYR A 41 -6.46 19.90 -26.80
CA TYR A 41 -5.18 20.18 -26.16
C TYR A 41 -4.89 21.67 -25.96
N ALA A 42 -5.10 22.48 -27.00
CA ALA A 42 -4.86 23.93 -26.94
C ALA A 42 -5.85 24.63 -25.99
N ILE A 43 -7.13 24.26 -26.05
CA ILE A 43 -8.17 24.82 -25.19
C ILE A 43 -7.97 24.40 -23.73
N CYS A 44 -7.57 23.16 -23.46
CA CYS A 44 -7.23 22.70 -22.12
C CYS A 44 -6.02 23.47 -21.56
N LYS A 45 -4.97 23.67 -22.36
CA LYS A 45 -3.80 24.47 -21.95
C LYS A 45 -4.19 25.90 -21.60
N HIS A 46 -5.03 26.52 -22.41
CA HIS A 46 -5.59 27.84 -22.12
C HIS A 46 -6.35 27.86 -20.79
N VAL A 47 -7.25 26.91 -20.57
CA VAL A 47 -8.04 26.83 -19.32
C VAL A 47 -7.14 26.62 -18.09
N PHE A 48 -6.10 25.78 -18.17
CA PHE A 48 -5.10 25.63 -17.09
C PHE A 48 -4.38 26.94 -16.77
N GLU A 49 -4.07 27.75 -17.78
CA GLU A 49 -3.35 29.01 -17.59
C GLU A 49 -4.23 30.13 -17.03
N THR A 50 -5.53 30.10 -17.32
CA THR A 50 -6.44 31.21 -17.01
C THR A 50 -7.40 30.96 -15.85
N SER A 51 -7.89 29.72 -15.68
CA SER A 51 -8.91 29.45 -14.66
C SER A 51 -8.29 29.32 -13.28
N THR A 52 -8.98 29.89 -12.29
CA THR A 52 -8.67 29.72 -10.87
C THR A 52 -9.69 28.84 -10.16
N VAL A 53 -10.61 28.21 -10.90
CA VAL A 53 -11.68 27.38 -10.33
C VAL A 53 -11.23 25.92 -10.34
N ASP A 54 -10.91 25.37 -9.18
CA ASP A 54 -10.33 24.02 -9.03
C ASP A 54 -11.15 22.91 -9.72
N TYR A 55 -12.48 23.00 -9.67
CA TYR A 55 -13.36 22.03 -10.35
C TYR A 55 -13.24 22.10 -11.88
N VAL A 56 -13.08 23.30 -12.45
CA VAL A 56 -12.86 23.47 -13.89
C VAL A 56 -11.49 22.93 -14.29
N ILE A 57 -10.46 23.17 -13.47
CA ILE A 57 -9.11 22.62 -13.69
C ILE A 57 -9.14 21.07 -13.66
N PHE A 58 -9.88 20.50 -12.70
CA PHE A 58 -10.08 19.05 -12.61
C PHE A 58 -10.82 18.46 -13.83
N GLU A 59 -11.90 19.11 -14.27
CA GLU A 59 -12.64 18.70 -15.46
C GLU A 59 -11.83 18.87 -16.75
N THR A 60 -10.92 19.85 -16.77
CA THR A 60 -9.96 20.06 -17.86
C THR A 60 -8.93 18.92 -17.91
N ALA A 61 -8.38 18.51 -16.77
CA ALA A 61 -7.52 17.33 -16.71
C ALA A 61 -8.26 16.04 -17.12
N THR A 62 -9.54 15.92 -16.73
CA THR A 62 -10.40 14.79 -17.13
C THR A 62 -10.66 14.78 -18.64
N THR A 63 -10.89 15.95 -19.24
CA THR A 63 -11.04 16.11 -20.69
C THR A 63 -9.76 15.74 -21.44
N LEU A 64 -8.58 16.17 -20.94
CA LEU A 64 -7.30 15.74 -21.49
C LEU A 64 -7.10 14.23 -21.42
N LYS A 65 -7.44 13.60 -20.27
CA LYS A 65 -7.36 12.14 -20.11
C LYS A 65 -8.15 11.44 -21.22
N GLU A 66 -9.43 11.78 -21.38
CA GLU A 66 -10.31 11.13 -22.37
C GLU A 66 -9.85 11.37 -23.81
N ALA A 67 -9.40 12.60 -24.12
CA ALA A 67 -8.87 12.93 -25.44
C ALA A 67 -7.59 12.16 -25.77
N LEU A 68 -6.64 12.09 -24.82
CA LEU A 68 -5.39 11.33 -24.99
C LEU A 68 -5.66 9.85 -25.26
N ILE A 69 -6.63 9.25 -24.58
CA ILE A 69 -6.99 7.85 -24.80
C ILE A 69 -7.57 7.64 -26.20
N ARG A 70 -8.46 8.55 -26.63
CA ARG A 70 -9.17 8.47 -27.91
C ARG A 70 -8.27 8.78 -29.11
N GLU A 71 -7.38 9.76 -28.98
CA GLU A 71 -6.64 10.36 -30.08
C GLU A 71 -5.13 10.05 -30.05
N TRP A 72 -4.66 9.21 -29.12
CA TRP A 72 -3.23 8.88 -28.94
C TRP A 72 -2.46 8.62 -30.24
N ASN A 73 -3.02 7.77 -31.11
CA ASN A 73 -2.36 7.33 -32.34
C ASN A 73 -2.31 8.43 -33.43
N GLN A 74 -2.97 9.57 -33.20
CA GLN A 74 -2.99 10.72 -34.11
C GLN A 74 -1.98 11.80 -33.68
N LEU A 75 -1.48 11.74 -32.45
CA LEU A 75 -0.53 12.71 -31.89
C LEU A 75 0.89 12.41 -32.36
N GLN A 76 1.66 13.47 -32.62
CA GLN A 76 3.09 13.35 -32.85
C GLN A 76 3.84 13.15 -31.53
N GLU A 77 4.97 12.45 -31.58
CA GLU A 77 5.80 12.19 -30.39
C GLU A 77 6.25 13.49 -29.70
N SER A 78 6.61 14.52 -30.48
CA SER A 78 6.96 15.84 -29.94
C SER A 78 5.82 16.49 -29.17
N GLU A 79 4.58 16.40 -29.66
CA GLU A 79 3.40 16.98 -28.99
C GLU A 79 3.13 16.28 -27.65
N ILE A 80 3.33 14.96 -27.60
CA ILE A 80 3.18 14.16 -26.37
C ILE A 80 4.23 14.58 -25.34
N ILE A 81 5.49 14.72 -25.75
CA ILE A 81 6.59 15.13 -24.88
C ILE A 81 6.36 16.54 -24.33
N GLU A 82 6.01 17.50 -25.21
CA GLU A 82 5.74 18.88 -24.83
C GLU A 82 4.56 19.01 -23.86
N LEU A 83 3.45 18.31 -24.13
CA LEU A 83 2.29 18.31 -23.25
C LEU A 83 2.62 17.73 -21.88
N ARG A 84 3.35 16.62 -21.83
CA ARG A 84 3.76 15.99 -20.57
C ARG A 84 4.66 16.91 -19.75
N GLN A 85 5.67 17.52 -20.39
CA GLN A 85 6.57 18.46 -19.74
C GLN A 85 5.80 19.68 -19.21
N TYR A 86 4.86 20.19 -19.99
CA TYR A 86 3.96 21.26 -19.55
C TYR A 86 3.17 20.87 -18.30
N LEU A 87 2.53 19.70 -18.29
CA LEU A 87 1.72 19.25 -17.13
C LEU A 87 2.60 19.03 -15.88
N LEU A 88 3.80 18.47 -16.03
CA LEU A 88 4.75 18.33 -14.93
C LEU A 88 5.14 19.70 -14.39
N GLN A 89 5.57 20.62 -15.25
CA GLN A 89 5.94 21.98 -14.87
C GLN A 89 4.77 22.72 -14.22
N TYR A 90 3.54 22.53 -14.73
CA TYR A 90 2.33 23.10 -14.18
C TYR A 90 2.11 22.70 -12.71
N THR A 91 2.33 21.41 -12.39
CA THR A 91 2.20 20.90 -11.01
C THR A 91 3.33 21.37 -10.10
N VAL A 92 4.58 21.44 -10.60
CA VAL A 92 5.74 21.95 -9.85
C VAL A 92 5.58 23.43 -9.49
N GLN A 93 5.09 24.25 -10.43
CA GLN A 93 4.92 25.69 -10.24
C GLN A 93 3.73 26.05 -9.34
N ARG A 94 2.82 25.11 -9.09
CA ARG A 94 1.60 25.34 -8.29
C ARG A 94 1.50 24.34 -7.13
N PRO A 95 2.38 24.44 -6.12
CA PRO A 95 2.39 23.53 -4.97
C PRO A 95 1.13 23.63 -4.10
N THR A 96 0.32 24.68 -4.26
CA THR A 96 -0.94 24.92 -3.56
C THR A 96 -2.15 24.30 -4.24
N LEU A 97 -1.99 23.63 -5.39
CA LEU A 97 -3.10 22.92 -6.04
C LEU A 97 -3.76 21.94 -5.06
N PRO A 98 -5.10 21.91 -4.99
CA PRO A 98 -5.79 20.92 -4.17
C PRO A 98 -5.40 19.49 -4.54
N PRO A 99 -5.36 18.55 -3.58
CA PRO A 99 -4.95 17.17 -3.83
C PRO A 99 -5.71 16.51 -4.98
N PHE A 100 -7.04 16.65 -5.03
CA PHE A 100 -7.87 16.03 -6.08
C PHE A 100 -7.56 16.54 -7.50
N VAL A 101 -7.18 17.82 -7.65
CA VAL A 101 -6.79 18.41 -8.94
C VAL A 101 -5.42 17.90 -9.35
N ARG A 102 -4.47 17.94 -8.41
CA ARG A 102 -3.09 17.47 -8.62
C ARG A 102 -3.08 15.99 -9.01
N GLU A 103 -3.78 15.15 -8.26
CA GLU A 103 -3.88 13.72 -8.52
C GLU A 103 -4.49 13.43 -9.89
N ARG A 104 -5.50 14.21 -10.32
CA ARG A 104 -6.07 14.06 -11.66
C ARG A 104 -5.07 14.41 -12.76
N ILE A 105 -4.29 15.49 -12.61
CA ILE A 105 -3.23 15.85 -13.58
C ILE A 105 -2.11 14.79 -13.58
N LEU A 106 -1.68 14.32 -12.41
CA LEU A 106 -0.66 13.27 -12.29
C LEU A 106 -1.14 11.94 -12.89
N GLN A 107 -2.43 11.62 -12.80
CA GLN A 107 -3.02 10.49 -13.50
C GLN A 107 -2.90 10.65 -15.02
N VAL A 108 -3.16 11.85 -15.58
CA VAL A 108 -2.95 12.10 -17.02
C VAL A 108 -1.50 11.83 -17.40
N ILE A 109 -0.54 12.35 -16.63
CA ILE A 109 0.90 12.12 -16.86
C ILE A 109 1.23 10.62 -16.80
N ALA A 110 0.74 9.90 -15.80
CA ALA A 110 0.98 8.46 -15.66
C ALA A 110 0.41 7.66 -16.86
N ILE A 111 -0.78 8.03 -17.36
CA ILE A 111 -1.38 7.44 -18.56
C ILE A 111 -0.51 7.70 -19.79
N MET A 112 -0.02 8.93 -19.97
CA MET A 112 0.88 9.28 -21.08
C MET A 112 2.17 8.44 -21.03
N ILE A 113 2.80 8.32 -19.86
CA ILE A 113 4.00 7.50 -19.65
C ILE A 113 3.74 6.02 -19.97
N LYS A 114 2.63 5.47 -19.49
CA LYS A 114 2.28 4.07 -19.72
C LYS A 114 1.97 3.76 -21.17
N ARG A 115 1.24 4.63 -21.86
CA ARG A 115 0.98 4.47 -23.29
C ARG A 115 2.26 4.64 -24.11
N GLY A 116 3.13 5.59 -23.75
CA GLY A 116 4.46 5.76 -24.36
C GLY A 116 5.35 4.54 -24.19
N SER A 117 5.27 3.88 -23.02
CA SER A 117 6.02 2.65 -22.68
C SER A 117 5.82 1.48 -23.64
N VAL A 118 4.75 1.50 -24.43
CA VAL A 118 4.51 0.49 -25.47
C VAL A 118 5.54 0.60 -26.61
N ASN A 119 6.00 1.82 -26.89
CA ASN A 119 6.88 2.12 -28.01
C ASN A 119 8.36 2.25 -27.58
N ASP A 120 8.62 2.91 -26.46
CA ASP A 120 9.99 3.20 -25.98
C ASP A 120 10.50 2.18 -24.96
N PHE A 121 9.73 1.13 -24.65
CA PHE A 121 10.04 0.10 -23.67
C PHE A 121 10.32 0.61 -22.25
N GLY A 122 9.77 1.77 -21.88
CA GLY A 122 9.87 2.35 -20.54
C GLY A 122 11.09 3.23 -20.29
N ILE A 123 11.81 3.65 -21.34
CA ILE A 123 12.93 4.60 -21.24
C ILE A 123 12.48 5.89 -20.54
N GLU A 124 11.38 6.49 -21.02
CA GLU A 124 10.88 7.74 -20.48
C GLU A 124 10.36 7.63 -19.05
N ARG A 125 9.82 6.46 -18.71
CA ARG A 125 9.43 6.15 -17.33
C ARG A 125 10.66 6.13 -16.41
N GLY A 126 11.75 5.52 -16.87
CA GLY A 126 13.02 5.49 -16.15
C GLY A 126 13.60 6.89 -15.94
N ASN A 127 13.56 7.74 -16.96
CA ASN A 127 13.98 9.15 -16.90
C ASN A 127 13.16 9.94 -15.87
N LEU A 128 11.83 9.85 -15.94
CA LEU A 128 10.92 10.50 -14.99
C LEU A 128 11.20 10.05 -13.55
N LEU A 129 11.42 8.76 -13.31
CA LEU A 129 11.77 8.27 -11.98
C LEU A 129 13.13 8.81 -11.48
N GLY A 130 14.05 9.18 -12.38
CA GLY A 130 15.29 9.89 -12.04
C GLY A 130 15.03 11.32 -11.55
N GLU A 131 14.12 12.04 -12.20
CA GLU A 131 13.70 13.37 -11.75
C GLU A 131 12.95 13.31 -10.43
N VAL A 132 12.07 12.32 -10.27
CA VAL A 132 11.30 12.08 -9.04
C VAL A 132 12.22 11.79 -7.85
N GLU A 133 13.31 11.05 -8.05
CA GLU A 133 14.32 10.83 -7.03
C GLU A 133 14.92 12.15 -6.52
N GLN A 134 15.22 13.09 -7.41
CA GLN A 134 15.69 14.43 -7.02
C GLN A 134 14.61 15.22 -6.25
N LEU A 135 13.33 15.09 -6.63
CA LEU A 135 12.23 15.75 -5.92
C LEU A 135 12.06 15.22 -4.49
N VAL A 136 12.09 13.90 -4.30
CA VAL A 136 11.92 13.24 -3.00
C VAL A 136 13.08 13.53 -2.05
N LEU A 137 14.30 13.68 -2.59
CA LEU A 137 15.51 13.98 -1.79
C LEU A 137 15.84 15.48 -1.72
N SER A 138 14.94 16.35 -2.18
CA SER A 138 15.21 17.80 -2.25
C SER A 138 15.23 18.53 -0.91
N GLY A 139 14.68 17.93 0.15
CA GLY A 139 14.47 18.56 1.46
C GLY A 139 13.33 19.60 1.52
N ASP A 140 12.69 19.90 0.38
CA ASP A 140 11.58 20.84 0.27
C ASP A 140 10.24 20.10 0.26
N LEU A 141 9.40 20.27 1.29
CA LEU A 141 8.19 19.45 1.48
C LEU A 141 7.29 19.39 0.25
N PRO A 142 6.94 20.51 -0.39
CA PRO A 142 6.03 20.48 -1.54
C PRO A 142 6.62 19.66 -2.70
N ARG A 143 7.92 19.78 -2.96
CA ARG A 143 8.62 18.96 -3.97
C ARG A 143 8.67 17.49 -3.57
N GLN A 144 8.95 17.17 -2.31
CA GLN A 144 8.99 15.80 -1.83
C GLN A 144 7.63 15.11 -1.92
N VAL A 145 6.57 15.82 -1.50
CA VAL A 145 5.18 15.37 -1.63
C VAL A 145 4.82 15.17 -3.10
N LEU A 146 5.17 16.12 -3.97
CA LEU A 146 4.93 15.98 -5.42
C LEU A 146 5.64 14.75 -6.00
N GLY A 147 6.91 14.53 -5.65
CA GLY A 147 7.67 13.35 -6.06
C GLY A 147 6.99 12.05 -5.61
N CYS A 148 6.53 12.00 -4.35
CA CYS A 148 5.75 10.88 -3.85
C CYS A 148 4.43 10.70 -4.61
N SER A 149 3.69 11.78 -4.87
CA SER A 149 2.43 11.73 -5.63
C SER A 149 2.64 11.22 -7.07
N ILE A 150 3.76 11.57 -7.72
CA ILE A 150 4.10 11.04 -9.06
C ILE A 150 4.36 9.54 -8.97
N MET A 151 5.14 9.07 -7.98
CA MET A 151 5.37 7.62 -7.77
C MET A 151 4.05 6.88 -7.56
N SER A 152 3.17 7.39 -6.68
CA SER A 152 1.87 6.79 -6.42
C SER A 152 0.99 6.75 -7.67
N ALA A 153 0.97 7.82 -8.47
CA ALA A 153 0.20 7.87 -9.72
C ALA A 153 0.70 6.83 -10.73
N LEU A 154 2.02 6.69 -10.89
CA LEU A 154 2.62 5.65 -11.74
C LEU A 154 2.28 4.25 -11.22
N MET A 155 2.46 3.99 -9.93
CA MET A 155 2.15 2.69 -9.33
C MET A 155 0.67 2.32 -9.51
N HIS A 156 -0.25 3.26 -9.26
CA HIS A 156 -1.67 3.02 -9.45
C HIS A 156 -2.00 2.68 -10.91
N GLU A 157 -1.43 3.44 -11.84
CA GLU A 157 -1.67 3.26 -13.27
C GLU A 157 -1.11 1.91 -13.77
N TYR A 158 0.11 1.51 -13.38
CA TYR A 158 0.66 0.20 -13.76
C TYR A 158 0.07 -0.98 -12.98
N GLY A 159 -0.47 -0.74 -11.79
CA GLY A 159 -1.10 -1.77 -10.96
C GLY A 159 -2.48 -2.20 -11.48
N ASN A 160 -3.21 -1.29 -12.14
CA ASN A 160 -4.54 -1.53 -12.66
C ASN A 160 -4.52 -2.25 -14.03
N THR A 161 -4.77 -3.57 -14.01
CA THR A 161 -4.84 -4.43 -15.20
C THR A 161 -6.26 -4.79 -15.62
N VAL A 162 -7.25 -4.66 -14.73
CA VAL A 162 -8.63 -5.17 -14.94
C VAL A 162 -9.54 -4.11 -15.56
N LYS A 163 -9.46 -2.84 -15.13
CA LYS A 163 -10.28 -1.72 -15.68
C LYS A 163 -9.68 -1.14 -16.98
N SER A 164 -9.29 -2.04 -17.89
CA SER A 164 -8.51 -1.78 -19.12
C SER A 164 -9.19 -0.83 -20.13
N SER A 165 -10.49 -0.59 -20.04
CA SER A 165 -11.21 0.39 -20.87
C SER A 165 -10.76 1.83 -20.62
N ASP A 166 -10.24 2.13 -19.43
CA ASP A 166 -9.99 3.51 -18.97
C ASP A 166 -8.67 4.10 -19.49
N VAL A 167 -7.89 3.32 -20.25
CA VAL A 167 -6.56 3.71 -20.75
C VAL A 167 -6.46 3.46 -22.27
N GLY A 168 -7.42 2.78 -22.89
CA GLY A 168 -7.46 2.50 -24.33
C GLY A 168 -6.33 1.60 -24.83
N LEU A 169 -5.87 0.67 -24.00
CA LEU A 169 -4.89 -0.37 -24.35
C LEU A 169 -5.53 -1.75 -24.19
N THR A 170 -5.03 -2.74 -24.92
CA THR A 170 -5.48 -4.13 -24.73
C THR A 170 -5.02 -4.68 -23.39
N TRP A 171 -5.76 -5.63 -22.82
CA TRP A 171 -5.39 -6.30 -21.57
C TRP A 171 -3.97 -6.89 -21.61
N GLU A 172 -3.58 -7.51 -22.73
CA GLU A 172 -2.23 -8.07 -22.91
C GLU A 172 -1.14 -6.99 -22.81
N THR A 173 -1.42 -5.78 -23.31
CA THR A 173 -0.51 -4.65 -23.24
C THR A 173 -0.40 -4.14 -21.80
N HIS A 174 -1.52 -4.04 -21.07
CA HIS A 174 -1.50 -3.74 -19.62
C HIS A 174 -0.68 -4.76 -18.84
N PHE A 175 -0.86 -6.05 -19.13
CA PHE A 175 -0.15 -7.14 -18.47
C PHE A 175 1.36 -7.08 -18.73
N LYS A 176 1.77 -6.88 -19.99
CA LYS A 176 3.18 -6.70 -20.35
C LYS A 176 3.78 -5.47 -19.68
N ALA A 177 3.06 -4.34 -19.67
CA ALA A 177 3.50 -3.11 -19.01
C ALA A 177 3.69 -3.30 -17.50
N LYS A 178 2.72 -3.92 -16.80
CA LYS A 178 2.82 -4.25 -15.37
C LYS A 178 4.03 -5.15 -15.09
N LYS A 179 4.21 -6.22 -15.87
CA LYS A 179 5.34 -7.14 -15.71
C LYS A 179 6.70 -6.44 -15.90
N ASN A 180 6.80 -5.55 -16.88
CA ASN A 180 8.01 -4.77 -17.12
C ASN A 180 8.27 -3.77 -15.97
N PHE A 181 7.23 -3.09 -15.47
CA PHE A 181 7.31 -2.20 -14.31
C PHE A 181 7.74 -2.91 -13.03
N GLU A 182 7.20 -4.10 -12.75
CA GLU A 182 7.62 -4.97 -11.66
C GLU A 182 9.10 -5.35 -11.75
N ALA A 183 9.57 -5.63 -12.97
CA ALA A 183 10.94 -6.06 -13.23
C ALA A 183 11.97 -4.93 -13.06
N THR A 184 11.60 -3.69 -13.41
CA THR A 184 12.57 -2.60 -13.58
C THR A 184 12.44 -1.49 -12.54
N ASP A 185 11.22 -1.08 -12.19
CA ASP A 185 11.00 0.19 -11.48
C ASP A 185 10.41 0.03 -10.08
N LEU A 186 9.58 -0.99 -9.84
CA LEU A 186 8.94 -1.17 -8.54
C LEU A 186 9.98 -1.34 -7.42
N LYS A 187 11.08 -2.06 -7.70
CA LYS A 187 12.21 -2.18 -6.77
C LYS A 187 12.90 -0.84 -6.54
N ARG A 188 13.12 -0.07 -7.60
CA ARG A 188 13.75 1.26 -7.54
C ARG A 188 12.93 2.22 -6.70
N ILE A 189 11.60 2.20 -6.82
CA ILE A 189 10.67 2.97 -5.99
C ILE A 189 10.84 2.61 -4.52
N LEU A 190 10.83 1.31 -4.17
CA LEU A 190 11.04 0.90 -2.78
C LEU A 190 12.43 1.31 -2.25
N GLN A 191 13.48 1.20 -3.06
CA GLN A 191 14.83 1.64 -2.67
C GLN A 191 14.87 3.14 -2.36
N LEU A 192 14.16 3.96 -3.15
CA LEU A 192 14.03 5.39 -2.86
C LEU A 192 13.24 5.62 -1.57
N CYS A 193 12.12 4.93 -1.37
CA CYS A 193 11.35 5.03 -0.13
C CYS A 193 12.18 4.64 1.09
N VAL A 194 12.90 3.52 1.05
CA VAL A 194 13.78 3.07 2.15
C VAL A 194 14.86 4.11 2.47
N ARG A 195 15.49 4.72 1.46
CA ARG A 195 16.48 5.78 1.67
C ARG A 195 15.87 7.00 2.34
N ALA A 196 14.75 7.52 1.81
CA ALA A 196 14.07 8.69 2.38
C ALA A 196 13.50 8.40 3.78
N LEU A 197 12.98 7.19 4.01
CA LEU A 197 12.52 6.73 5.31
C LEU A 197 13.68 6.68 6.33
N ALA A 198 14.86 6.23 5.92
CA ALA A 198 16.05 6.21 6.77
C ALA A 198 16.51 7.63 7.13
N GLU A 199 16.47 8.58 6.19
CA GLU A 199 16.76 9.99 6.48
C GLU A 199 15.80 10.57 7.51
N VAL A 200 14.49 10.30 7.37
CA VAL A 200 13.49 10.78 8.34
C VAL A 200 13.62 10.07 9.68
N ALA A 201 13.91 8.77 9.70
CA ALA A 201 14.09 8.01 10.94
C ALA A 201 15.26 8.52 11.80
N ASN A 202 16.27 9.12 11.18
CA ASN A 202 17.41 9.75 11.87
C ASN A 202 17.11 11.17 12.39
N MET A 203 15.94 11.75 12.09
CA MET A 203 15.54 13.05 12.62
C MET A 203 15.17 12.96 14.11
N PRO A 204 15.33 14.05 14.88
CA PRO A 204 14.91 14.09 16.28
C PRO A 204 13.41 13.82 16.45
N THR A 205 13.05 13.08 17.50
CA THR A 205 11.66 12.85 17.93
C THR A 205 11.27 13.81 19.06
N PRO A 206 10.02 14.32 19.12
CA PRO A 206 8.91 14.02 18.23
C PRO A 206 9.10 14.62 16.82
N PHE A 207 8.64 13.90 15.80
CA PHE A 207 8.77 14.33 14.41
C PHE A 207 8.00 15.63 14.14
N SER A 208 8.57 16.50 13.31
CA SER A 208 7.90 17.70 12.82
C SER A 208 6.70 17.34 11.92
N GLN A 209 5.74 18.27 11.76
CA GLN A 209 4.60 18.07 10.85
C GLN A 209 5.05 17.80 9.40
N HIS A 210 6.16 18.40 8.99
CA HIS A 210 6.85 18.13 7.73
C HIS A 210 7.23 16.65 7.63
N ALA A 211 7.97 16.14 8.60
CA ALA A 211 8.42 14.75 8.63
C ALA A 211 7.24 13.77 8.69
N LEU A 212 6.20 14.06 9.49
CA LEU A 212 5.00 13.22 9.56
C LEU A 212 4.25 13.13 8.23
N THR A 213 4.17 14.26 7.51
CA THR A 213 3.51 14.32 6.19
C THR A 213 4.31 13.51 5.16
N LEU A 214 5.64 13.64 5.16
CA LEU A 214 6.49 12.86 4.28
C LEU A 214 6.44 11.35 4.61
N LEU A 215 6.52 10.99 5.90
CA LEU A 215 6.38 9.60 6.36
C LEU A 215 5.08 8.97 5.88
N LYS A 216 3.96 9.70 5.94
CA LYS A 216 2.66 9.19 5.47
C LYS A 216 2.74 8.76 4.00
N HIS A 217 3.30 9.59 3.15
CA HIS A 217 3.44 9.28 1.72
C HIS A 217 4.40 8.11 1.48
N LEU A 218 5.58 8.13 2.12
CA LEU A 218 6.59 7.09 1.96
C LEU A 218 6.12 5.72 2.46
N LEU A 219 5.43 5.68 3.60
CA LEU A 219 4.85 4.45 4.17
C LEU A 219 3.70 3.94 3.31
N SER A 220 2.81 4.81 2.82
CA SER A 220 1.73 4.41 1.92
C SER A 220 2.26 3.82 0.61
N ILE A 221 3.33 4.39 0.05
CA ILE A 221 3.99 3.84 -1.15
C ILE A 221 4.66 2.50 -0.84
N SER A 222 5.39 2.40 0.28
CA SER A 222 6.05 1.15 0.70
C SER A 222 5.04 0.03 0.92
N GLU A 223 3.92 0.34 1.59
CA GLU A 223 2.81 -0.58 1.76
C GLU A 223 2.23 -1.02 0.41
N ALA A 224 1.99 -0.09 -0.51
CA ALA A 224 1.49 -0.41 -1.83
C ALA A 224 2.46 -1.30 -2.64
N VAL A 225 3.78 -1.16 -2.43
CA VAL A 225 4.78 -2.08 -3.02
C VAL A 225 4.68 -3.46 -2.37
N PHE A 226 4.56 -3.56 -1.05
CA PHE A 226 4.49 -4.85 -0.36
C PHE A 226 3.17 -5.59 -0.59
N ASN A 227 2.06 -4.86 -0.74
CA ASN A 227 0.75 -5.38 -1.11
C ASN A 227 0.57 -5.53 -2.64
N TRP A 228 1.61 -5.25 -3.42
CA TRP A 228 1.54 -5.34 -4.87
C TRP A 228 1.22 -6.76 -5.30
N PHE A 229 0.18 -6.93 -6.12
CA PHE A 229 -0.13 -8.24 -6.69
C PHE A 229 0.87 -8.59 -7.80
N PHE A 230 1.97 -9.24 -7.43
CA PHE A 230 3.06 -9.63 -8.32
C PHE A 230 2.65 -10.71 -9.31
N ILE A 231 3.06 -10.54 -10.57
CA ILE A 231 2.85 -11.56 -11.60
C ILE A 231 3.88 -12.67 -11.38
N THR A 232 3.45 -13.76 -10.75
CA THR A 232 4.28 -14.95 -10.60
C THR A 232 4.47 -15.67 -11.94
N SER A 233 5.52 -16.49 -12.05
CA SER A 233 5.77 -17.31 -13.25
C SER A 233 4.59 -18.22 -13.59
N SER A 234 3.89 -18.76 -12.59
CA SER A 234 2.68 -19.58 -12.76
C SER A 234 1.49 -18.80 -13.30
N LEU A 235 1.33 -17.53 -12.92
CA LEU A 235 0.31 -16.64 -13.46
C LEU A 235 0.67 -16.21 -14.89
N GLY A 236 1.95 -15.95 -15.16
CA GLY A 236 2.43 -15.58 -16.50
C GLY A 236 2.17 -16.61 -17.61
N SER A 237 1.94 -17.88 -17.26
CA SER A 237 1.60 -18.95 -18.21
C SER A 237 0.10 -19.25 -18.32
N MET A 238 -0.76 -18.59 -17.55
CA MET A 238 -2.21 -18.84 -17.58
C MET A 238 -2.90 -18.13 -18.75
N LEU A 239 -4.04 -18.69 -19.17
CA LEU A 239 -4.90 -18.06 -20.18
C LEU A 239 -5.47 -16.72 -19.66
N PRO A 240 -5.56 -15.67 -20.51
CA PRO A 240 -6.02 -14.34 -20.11
C PRO A 240 -7.34 -14.31 -19.33
N LYS A 241 -8.34 -15.10 -19.73
CA LYS A 241 -9.66 -15.16 -19.05
C LYS A 241 -9.58 -15.68 -17.62
N ARG A 242 -8.69 -16.66 -17.35
CA ARG A 242 -8.46 -17.18 -15.99
C ARG A 242 -7.68 -16.17 -15.15
N LEU A 243 -6.74 -15.44 -15.76
CA LEU A 243 -6.01 -14.40 -15.07
C LEU A 243 -6.93 -13.27 -14.62
N ILE A 244 -7.80 -12.76 -15.50
CA ILE A 244 -8.76 -11.70 -15.13
C ILE A 244 -9.58 -12.12 -13.90
N GLY A 245 -10.14 -13.33 -13.88
CA GLY A 245 -10.87 -13.83 -12.72
C GLY A 245 -10.01 -13.93 -11.45
N VAL A 246 -8.73 -14.32 -11.55
CA VAL A 246 -7.82 -14.31 -10.39
C VAL A 246 -7.58 -12.88 -9.89
N PHE A 247 -7.32 -11.93 -10.80
CA PHE A 247 -7.13 -10.53 -10.42
C PHE A 247 -8.39 -9.94 -9.76
N GLU A 248 -9.59 -10.26 -10.26
CA GLU A 248 -10.87 -9.86 -9.65
C GLU A 248 -11.05 -10.48 -8.26
N THR A 249 -10.85 -11.79 -8.11
CA THR A 249 -10.99 -12.46 -6.81
C THR A 249 -9.99 -11.96 -5.76
N VAL A 250 -8.78 -11.57 -6.16
CA VAL A 250 -7.77 -11.01 -5.25
C VAL A 250 -8.11 -9.56 -4.92
N TYR A 251 -8.72 -8.82 -5.84
CA TYR A 251 -9.18 -7.46 -5.58
C TYR A 251 -10.34 -7.43 -4.59
N ASP A 252 -11.21 -8.45 -4.63
CA ASP A 252 -12.35 -8.62 -3.73
C ASP A 252 -12.00 -9.41 -2.45
N ALA A 253 -10.75 -9.85 -2.28
CA ALA A 253 -10.32 -10.59 -1.10
C ALA A 253 -10.05 -9.66 0.09
N GLU A 254 -10.56 -10.03 1.27
CA GLU A 254 -10.32 -9.31 2.54
C GLU A 254 -8.87 -9.44 3.03
N GLN A 255 -8.11 -10.42 2.53
CA GLN A 255 -6.71 -10.65 2.89
C GLN A 255 -5.78 -10.45 1.69
N PHE A 256 -4.78 -9.58 1.88
CA PHE A 256 -3.75 -9.37 0.87
C PHE A 256 -2.91 -10.63 0.64
N PRO A 257 -2.51 -10.90 -0.61
CA PRO A 257 -1.65 -12.02 -0.93
C PRO A 257 -0.28 -11.86 -0.26
N SER A 258 0.37 -12.98 0.04
CA SER A 258 1.71 -12.99 0.62
C SER A 258 2.75 -12.35 -0.29
N LEU A 259 3.76 -11.72 0.31
CA LEU A 259 4.86 -11.06 -0.38
C LEU A 259 5.76 -12.08 -1.11
N LYS A 260 5.54 -12.22 -2.42
CA LYS A 260 6.30 -13.13 -3.31
C LYS A 260 7.18 -12.34 -4.28
N LEU A 261 8.40 -12.05 -3.86
CA LEU A 261 9.37 -11.30 -4.65
C LEU A 261 10.23 -12.21 -5.54
N THR A 262 10.69 -11.67 -6.67
CA THR A 262 11.64 -12.37 -7.55
C THR A 262 13.07 -12.26 -7.02
N GLY A 263 13.99 -13.08 -7.53
CA GLY A 263 15.39 -13.13 -7.06
C GLY A 263 16.15 -11.80 -7.14
N GLN A 264 15.74 -10.87 -8.02
CA GLN A 264 16.35 -9.55 -8.15
C GLN A 264 16.13 -8.64 -6.93
N TRP A 265 15.24 -9.01 -6.01
CA TRP A 265 14.96 -8.24 -4.79
C TRP A 265 15.83 -8.65 -3.60
N LYS A 266 16.58 -9.75 -3.71
CA LYS A 266 17.33 -10.35 -2.58
C LYS A 266 18.26 -9.37 -1.89
N ASP A 267 19.02 -8.59 -2.66
CA ASP A 267 19.97 -7.58 -2.16
C ASP A 267 19.30 -6.49 -1.32
N LEU A 268 18.05 -6.13 -1.64
CA LEU A 268 17.30 -5.13 -0.88
C LEU A 268 16.58 -5.76 0.32
N ILE A 269 15.76 -6.79 0.08
CA ILE A 269 14.82 -7.28 1.09
C ILE A 269 15.51 -8.12 2.19
N LEU A 270 16.67 -8.70 1.89
CA LEU A 270 17.44 -9.48 2.88
C LEU A 270 18.45 -8.63 3.64
N ASP A 271 18.61 -7.35 3.31
CA ASP A 271 19.36 -6.44 4.16
C ASP A 271 18.58 -6.24 5.48
N ARG A 272 19.22 -6.62 6.59
CA ARG A 272 18.65 -6.53 7.94
C ARG A 272 18.24 -5.09 8.28
N ASN A 273 18.95 -4.10 7.74
CA ASN A 273 18.66 -2.69 8.01
C ASN A 273 17.30 -2.26 7.45
N VAL A 274 16.85 -2.86 6.34
CA VAL A 274 15.54 -2.52 5.76
C VAL A 274 14.42 -2.93 6.71
N MET A 275 14.42 -4.18 7.18
CA MET A 275 13.44 -4.66 8.14
C MET A 275 13.51 -3.86 9.45
N ASN A 276 14.71 -3.65 9.97
CA ASN A 276 14.91 -2.92 11.23
C ASN A 276 14.43 -1.47 11.13
N LEU A 277 14.57 -0.83 9.97
CA LEU A 277 14.05 0.50 9.70
C LEU A 277 12.51 0.55 9.82
N PHE A 278 11.78 -0.42 9.27
CA PHE A 278 10.32 -0.46 9.42
C PHE A 278 9.88 -0.67 10.87
N PHE A 279 10.61 -1.47 11.65
CA PHE A 279 10.37 -1.60 13.09
C PHE A 279 10.65 -0.30 13.86
N ASP A 280 11.75 0.39 13.54
CA ASP A 280 12.11 1.67 14.17
C ASP A 280 11.09 2.78 13.84
N ILE A 281 10.63 2.85 12.59
CA ILE A 281 9.58 3.79 12.20
C ILE A 281 8.29 3.47 12.93
N TYR A 282 7.84 2.21 12.94
CA TYR A 282 6.65 1.81 13.68
C TYR A 282 6.74 2.22 15.15
N TRP A 283 7.87 1.94 15.81
CA TRP A 283 8.13 2.34 17.19
C TRP A 283 7.93 3.85 17.40
N LYS A 284 8.52 4.68 16.53
CA LYS A 284 8.46 6.15 16.62
C LYS A 284 7.10 6.72 16.24
N THR A 285 6.31 6.05 15.39
CA THR A 285 5.02 6.55 14.89
C THR A 285 3.80 5.85 15.49
N ARG A 286 4.00 4.88 16.40
CA ARG A 286 2.97 4.01 16.98
C ARG A 286 1.74 4.74 17.50
N LEU A 287 1.95 5.90 18.14
CA LEU A 287 0.87 6.67 18.75
C LEU A 287 0.06 7.48 17.72
N ASN A 288 0.53 7.62 16.47
CA ASN A 288 -0.18 8.27 15.38
C ASN A 288 -0.91 7.22 14.52
N PRO A 289 -2.23 7.01 14.70
CA PRO A 289 -2.96 5.95 13.99
C PRO A 289 -2.92 6.08 12.46
N GLN A 290 -2.80 7.30 11.91
CA GLN A 290 -2.70 7.48 10.45
C GLN A 290 -1.38 6.96 9.87
N LEU A 291 -0.33 6.84 10.68
CA LEU A 291 0.98 6.31 10.26
C LEU A 291 1.16 4.86 10.72
N ALA A 292 0.75 4.57 11.96
CA ALA A 292 0.90 3.26 12.59
C ALA A 292 0.31 2.15 11.72
N HIS A 293 -0.89 2.36 11.14
CA HIS A 293 -1.53 1.40 10.25
C HIS A 293 -0.65 1.03 9.05
N HIS A 294 -0.15 2.02 8.30
CA HIS A 294 0.72 1.77 7.13
C HIS A 294 2.00 1.04 7.52
N SER A 295 2.65 1.45 8.62
CA SER A 295 3.88 0.81 9.10
C SER A 295 3.65 -0.63 9.58
N LEU A 296 2.55 -0.90 10.29
CA LEU A 296 2.21 -2.24 10.77
C LEU A 296 1.81 -3.17 9.62
N SER A 297 1.12 -2.64 8.62
CA SER A 297 0.81 -3.35 7.36
C SER A 297 2.10 -3.74 6.60
N CYS A 298 3.07 -2.82 6.50
CA CYS A 298 4.39 -3.13 5.95
C CYS A 298 5.08 -4.26 6.70
N LEU A 299 5.12 -4.20 8.04
CA LEU A 299 5.69 -5.27 8.87
C LEU A 299 4.96 -6.60 8.65
N SER A 300 3.63 -6.59 8.65
CA SER A 300 2.83 -7.79 8.39
C SER A 300 3.16 -8.45 7.05
N GLN A 301 3.38 -7.65 5.99
CA GLN A 301 3.80 -8.19 4.70
C GLN A 301 5.25 -8.63 4.67
N LEU A 302 6.16 -7.96 5.37
CA LEU A 302 7.54 -8.44 5.51
C LEU A 302 7.60 -9.79 6.24
N ALA A 303 6.69 -10.05 7.18
CA ALA A 303 6.52 -11.36 7.81
C ALA A 303 5.99 -12.44 6.85
N SER A 304 5.35 -12.05 5.75
CA SER A 304 4.79 -12.96 4.74
C SER A 304 5.76 -13.27 3.59
N LEU A 305 6.99 -12.71 3.63
CA LEU A 305 8.00 -12.89 2.59
C LEU A 305 8.25 -14.38 2.32
N ASN A 306 8.05 -14.79 1.07
CA ASN A 306 8.30 -16.15 0.63
C ASN A 306 8.65 -16.22 -0.87
N GLY A 307 8.95 -17.43 -1.36
CA GLY A 307 9.22 -17.68 -2.77
C GLY A 307 10.70 -17.52 -3.15
N PRO A 308 11.01 -17.11 -4.40
CA PRO A 308 12.37 -17.16 -4.96
C PRO A 308 13.45 -16.35 -4.23
N THR A 309 13.08 -15.37 -3.41
CA THR A 309 14.02 -14.61 -2.57
C THR A 309 14.58 -15.43 -1.41
N LEU A 310 13.84 -16.42 -0.90
CA LEU A 310 14.20 -17.22 0.28
C LEU A 310 14.48 -18.69 -0.07
N THR A 311 15.16 -18.92 -1.20
CA THR A 311 15.53 -20.28 -1.65
C THR A 311 16.65 -20.89 -0.80
N ASP A 312 17.56 -20.06 -0.28
CA ASP A 312 18.67 -20.50 0.54
C ASP A 312 18.25 -20.65 2.01
N ARG A 313 18.54 -21.81 2.60
CA ARG A 313 18.08 -22.13 3.96
C ARG A 313 18.76 -21.23 5.00
N GLU A 314 20.03 -20.92 4.85
CA GLU A 314 20.78 -20.10 5.82
C GLU A 314 20.29 -18.65 5.79
N GLN A 315 20.10 -18.09 4.60
CA GLN A 315 19.50 -16.75 4.42
C GLN A 315 18.10 -16.68 5.00
N ARG A 316 17.29 -17.73 4.81
CA ARG A 316 15.94 -17.81 5.37
C ARG A 316 15.95 -17.87 6.89
N ILE A 317 16.86 -18.65 7.49
CA ILE A 317 17.05 -18.67 8.96
C ILE A 317 17.53 -17.31 9.46
N ALA A 318 18.48 -16.67 8.78
CA ALA A 318 19.01 -15.37 9.17
C ALA A 318 17.93 -14.26 9.11
N TYR A 319 17.12 -14.23 8.06
CA TYR A 319 16.00 -13.30 7.93
C TYR A 319 14.98 -13.52 9.05
N PHE A 320 14.58 -14.78 9.28
CA PHE A 320 13.61 -15.12 10.32
C PHE A 320 14.11 -14.80 11.74
N THR A 321 15.38 -15.07 12.01
CA THR A 321 16.04 -14.74 13.28
C THR A 321 16.01 -13.24 13.53
N ASN A 322 16.39 -12.42 12.54
CA ASN A 322 16.36 -10.96 12.66
C ASN A 322 14.93 -10.44 12.90
N TYR A 323 13.94 -11.03 12.22
CA TYR A 323 12.54 -10.67 12.39
C TYR A 323 12.04 -10.95 13.80
N ILE A 324 12.22 -12.19 14.30
CA ILE A 324 11.78 -12.56 15.66
C ILE A 324 12.46 -11.68 16.70
N GLN A 325 13.77 -11.42 16.58
CA GLN A 325 14.49 -10.57 17.51
C GLN A 325 13.91 -9.14 17.56
N SER A 326 13.63 -8.56 16.40
CA SER A 326 13.05 -7.21 16.30
C SER A 326 11.61 -7.17 16.81
N PHE A 327 10.81 -8.17 16.47
CA PHE A 327 9.44 -8.31 16.94
C PHE A 327 9.35 -8.50 18.45
N LEU A 328 10.19 -9.37 19.03
CA LEU A 328 10.28 -9.58 20.47
C LEU A 328 10.69 -8.29 21.19
N LYS A 329 11.72 -7.60 20.69
CA LYS A 329 12.15 -6.32 21.25
C LYS A 329 11.00 -5.31 21.27
N LEU A 330 10.22 -5.23 20.19
CA LEU A 330 9.05 -4.36 20.12
C LEU A 330 8.00 -4.76 21.17
N ILE A 331 7.52 -6.01 21.12
CA ILE A 331 6.35 -6.46 21.87
C ILE A 331 6.59 -6.54 23.38
N THR A 332 7.83 -6.80 23.80
CA THR A 332 8.21 -6.82 25.22
C THR A 332 8.44 -5.42 25.79
N SER A 333 8.58 -4.41 24.92
CA SER A 333 8.81 -3.02 25.31
C SER A 333 7.56 -2.14 25.24
N ILE A 334 6.41 -2.68 24.80
CA ILE A 334 5.14 -1.96 24.70
C ILE A 334 3.98 -2.77 25.29
N GLU A 335 2.95 -2.07 25.73
CA GLU A 335 1.62 -2.65 25.92
C GLU A 335 0.83 -2.55 24.62
N VAL A 336 0.42 -3.68 24.03
CA VAL A 336 -0.29 -3.74 22.74
C VAL A 336 -1.64 -3.04 22.84
N LEU A 337 -1.90 -2.09 21.94
CA LEU A 337 -3.18 -1.38 21.89
C LEU A 337 -4.22 -2.19 21.09
N ASP A 338 -5.50 -1.99 21.37
CA ASP A 338 -6.62 -2.67 20.68
C ASP A 338 -6.53 -2.56 19.15
N ARG A 339 -6.25 -1.35 18.65
CA ARG A 339 -6.07 -1.08 17.21
C ARG A 339 -4.88 -1.79 16.56
N GLU A 340 -3.98 -2.35 17.36
CA GLU A 340 -2.78 -3.07 16.88
C GLU A 340 -2.97 -4.59 16.92
N ALA A 341 -3.98 -5.08 17.65
CA ALA A 341 -4.19 -6.50 17.89
C ALA A 341 -4.24 -7.32 16.59
N LEU A 342 -5.00 -6.84 15.60
CA LEU A 342 -5.12 -7.50 14.31
C LEU A 342 -3.78 -7.51 13.54
N GLY A 343 -3.04 -6.39 13.54
CA GLY A 343 -1.73 -6.34 12.87
C GLY A 343 -0.68 -7.22 13.54
N VAL A 344 -0.64 -7.25 14.87
CA VAL A 344 0.26 -8.11 15.66
C VAL A 344 -0.06 -9.59 15.44
N SER A 345 -1.33 -9.98 15.52
CA SER A 345 -1.74 -11.36 15.27
C SER A 345 -1.47 -11.79 13.83
N ASN A 346 -1.67 -10.90 12.85
CA ASN A 346 -1.34 -11.15 11.45
C ASN A 346 0.17 -11.35 11.24
N ILE A 347 1.03 -10.57 11.91
CA ILE A 347 2.49 -10.78 11.88
C ILE A 347 2.82 -12.19 12.36
N ILE A 348 2.32 -12.58 13.54
CA ILE A 348 2.59 -13.92 14.12
C ILE A 348 2.09 -15.02 13.18
N ARG A 349 0.87 -14.88 12.65
CA ARG A 349 0.30 -15.84 11.70
C ARG A 349 1.16 -15.98 10.46
N ASN A 350 1.60 -14.86 9.88
CA ASN A 350 2.46 -14.88 8.70
C ASN A 350 3.81 -15.53 9.00
N LEU A 351 4.43 -15.20 10.14
CA LEU A 351 5.69 -15.82 10.55
C LEU A 351 5.56 -17.34 10.65
N ILE A 352 4.55 -17.87 11.33
CA ILE A 352 4.37 -19.33 11.46
C ILE A 352 3.98 -19.98 10.13
N THR A 353 3.17 -19.32 9.31
CA THR A 353 2.75 -19.84 8.00
C THR A 353 3.92 -19.94 7.02
N TYR A 354 4.76 -18.91 6.94
CA TYR A 354 5.83 -18.81 5.94
C TYR A 354 7.20 -19.22 6.48
N PHE A 355 7.36 -19.38 7.79
CA PHE A 355 8.55 -19.91 8.46
C PHE A 355 8.12 -21.03 9.41
N PRO A 356 7.83 -22.23 8.86
CA PRO A 356 7.15 -23.30 9.59
C PRO A 356 7.95 -23.83 10.78
N PRO A 357 7.31 -24.55 11.71
CA PRO A 357 7.94 -25.10 12.92
C PRO A 357 9.28 -25.82 12.67
N ARG A 358 9.38 -26.63 11.60
CA ARG A 358 10.63 -27.29 11.17
C ARG A 358 11.81 -26.35 10.92
N LEU A 359 11.54 -25.15 10.42
CA LEU A 359 12.57 -24.12 10.25
C LEU A 359 12.84 -23.44 11.59
N MET A 360 11.78 -23.14 12.35
CA MET A 360 11.88 -22.46 13.65
C MET A 360 12.77 -23.21 14.64
N VAL A 361 12.69 -24.55 14.69
CA VAL A 361 13.58 -25.34 15.56
C VAL A 361 15.05 -25.32 15.16
N SER A 362 15.39 -24.76 14.00
CA SER A 362 16.78 -24.51 13.61
C SER A 362 17.36 -23.22 14.23
N LEU A 363 16.55 -22.40 14.91
CA LEU A 363 16.98 -21.18 15.59
C LEU A 363 17.53 -21.50 16.99
N GLN A 364 18.13 -20.50 17.63
CA GLN A 364 18.57 -20.61 19.03
C GLN A 364 17.37 -20.96 19.94
N GLN A 365 17.52 -21.96 20.80
CA GLN A 365 16.42 -22.48 21.63
C GLN A 365 15.80 -21.41 22.53
N ASP A 366 16.61 -20.52 23.10
CA ASP A 366 16.13 -19.43 23.95
C ASP A 366 15.28 -18.41 23.17
N LEU A 367 15.65 -18.14 21.91
CA LEU A 367 14.90 -17.23 21.05
C LEU A 367 13.53 -17.82 20.70
N VAL A 368 13.48 -19.11 20.35
CA VAL A 368 12.22 -19.83 20.07
C VAL A 368 11.33 -19.84 21.31
N ARG A 369 11.91 -20.13 22.48
CA ARG A 369 11.17 -20.12 23.75
C ARG A 369 10.56 -18.76 24.03
N GLN A 370 11.35 -17.68 23.98
CA GLN A 370 10.86 -16.32 24.21
C GLN A 370 9.76 -15.95 23.22
N PHE A 371 9.91 -16.31 21.96
CA PHE A 371 8.89 -16.07 20.94
C PHE A 371 7.58 -16.77 21.28
N LEU A 372 7.62 -18.08 21.55
CA LEU A 372 6.42 -18.83 21.88
C LEU A 372 5.78 -18.34 23.20
N ASP A 373 6.59 -17.94 24.19
CA ASP A 373 6.08 -17.37 25.46
C ASP A 373 5.27 -16.09 25.18
N GLN A 374 5.77 -15.23 24.29
CA GLN A 374 5.03 -14.04 23.87
C GLN A 374 3.78 -14.38 23.05
N VAL A 375 3.83 -15.39 22.18
CA VAL A 375 2.63 -15.85 21.45
C VAL A 375 1.57 -16.35 22.43
N THR A 376 1.96 -17.10 23.47
CA THR A 376 1.05 -17.58 24.53
C THR A 376 0.43 -16.41 25.28
N HIS A 377 1.27 -15.49 25.73
CA HIS A 377 0.84 -14.29 26.46
C HIS A 377 -0.16 -13.45 25.64
N LEU A 378 0.15 -13.16 24.37
CA LEU A 378 -0.74 -12.40 23.49
C LEU A 378 -2.04 -13.14 23.20
N THR A 379 -2.00 -14.47 23.08
CA THR A 379 -3.22 -15.28 22.90
C THR A 379 -4.16 -15.13 24.10
N CYS A 380 -3.63 -15.20 25.31
CA CYS A 380 -4.40 -14.97 26.53
C CYS A 380 -4.90 -13.53 26.63
N PHE A 381 -4.05 -12.55 26.35
CA PHE A 381 -4.40 -11.13 26.37
C PHE A 381 -5.55 -10.82 25.39
N PHE A 382 -5.48 -11.31 24.15
CA PHE A 382 -6.55 -11.12 23.17
C PHE A 382 -7.82 -11.89 23.55
N ALA A 383 -7.73 -13.05 24.21
CA ALA A 383 -8.91 -13.76 24.71
C ALA A 383 -9.67 -12.94 25.78
N GLU A 384 -8.94 -12.30 26.69
CA GLU A 384 -9.51 -11.41 27.71
C GLU A 384 -10.10 -10.14 27.07
N GLY A 385 -9.37 -9.53 26.13
CA GLY A 385 -9.86 -8.39 25.35
C GLY A 385 -11.11 -8.69 24.55
N ALA A 386 -11.17 -9.85 23.88
CA ALA A 386 -12.33 -10.28 23.09
C ALA A 386 -13.59 -10.46 23.96
N ALA A 387 -13.44 -11.01 25.17
CA ALA A 387 -14.55 -11.11 26.11
C ALA A 387 -15.04 -9.73 26.59
N HIS A 388 -14.10 -8.79 26.77
CA HIS A 388 -14.44 -7.40 27.10
C HIS A 388 -15.19 -6.69 25.97
N GLU A 389 -14.78 -6.88 24.70
CA GLU A 389 -15.49 -6.35 23.53
C GLU A 389 -16.93 -6.85 23.46
N VAL A 390 -17.16 -8.15 23.72
CA VAL A 390 -18.50 -8.75 23.77
C VAL A 390 -19.34 -8.18 24.90
N TYR A 391 -18.75 -8.00 26.08
CA TYR A 391 -19.44 -7.40 27.24
C TYR A 391 -19.84 -5.95 26.98
N LEU A 392 -18.96 -5.15 26.37
CA LEU A 392 -19.19 -3.75 26.04
C LEU A 392 -20.06 -3.54 24.79
N GLN A 393 -20.35 -4.59 24.02
CA GLN A 393 -21.08 -4.51 22.74
C GLN A 393 -20.45 -3.51 21.75
N VAL A 394 -19.13 -3.59 21.62
CA VAL A 394 -18.36 -2.75 20.66
C VAL A 394 -18.74 -3.15 19.22
N GLU A 395 -18.76 -2.18 18.30
CA GLU A 395 -19.11 -2.41 16.88
C GLU A 395 -18.02 -3.21 16.13
N ASP A 396 -16.74 -2.95 16.43
CA ASP A 396 -15.58 -3.60 15.80
C ASP A 396 -14.89 -4.58 16.77
N TYR A 397 -14.91 -5.88 16.45
CA TYR A 397 -14.37 -6.96 17.29
C TYR A 397 -12.90 -7.30 16.97
N LEU A 398 -12.00 -6.30 17.07
CA LEU A 398 -10.60 -6.42 16.66
C LEU A 398 -9.81 -7.45 17.51
N MET A 399 -10.06 -7.50 18.82
CA MET A 399 -9.41 -8.46 19.72
C MET A 399 -9.95 -9.88 19.49
N MET A 400 -11.24 -10.03 19.21
CA MET A 400 -11.81 -11.34 18.85
C MET A 400 -11.15 -11.90 17.59
N GLU A 401 -11.07 -11.11 16.53
CA GLU A 401 -10.41 -11.55 15.29
C GLU A 401 -8.92 -11.87 15.51
N ALA A 402 -8.23 -11.06 16.31
CA ALA A 402 -6.84 -11.31 16.67
C ALA A 402 -6.67 -12.61 17.47
N PHE A 403 -7.58 -12.88 18.40
CA PHE A 403 -7.60 -14.11 19.18
C PHE A 403 -7.85 -15.34 18.31
N GLU A 404 -8.85 -15.31 17.43
CA GLU A 404 -9.12 -16.40 16.48
C GLU A 404 -7.92 -16.67 15.57
N ASN A 405 -7.24 -15.61 15.12
CA ASN A 405 -6.02 -15.74 14.34
C ASN A 405 -4.91 -16.47 15.11
N LEU A 406 -4.71 -16.14 16.39
CA LEU A 406 -3.70 -16.82 17.22
C LEU A 406 -4.10 -18.27 17.56
N LEU A 407 -5.39 -18.58 17.70
CA LEU A 407 -5.83 -19.98 17.84
C LEU A 407 -5.47 -20.81 16.61
N LYS A 408 -5.66 -20.27 15.39
CA LYS A 408 -5.23 -20.93 14.14
C LYS A 408 -3.71 -21.15 14.10
N VAL A 409 -2.94 -20.20 14.66
CA VAL A 409 -1.49 -20.35 14.81
C VAL A 409 -1.15 -21.51 15.74
N TRP A 410 -1.82 -21.62 16.90
CA TRP A 410 -1.60 -22.72 17.84
C TRP A 410 -1.95 -24.08 17.25
N ILE A 411 -3.01 -24.18 16.45
CA ILE A 411 -3.33 -25.41 15.71
C ILE A 411 -2.13 -25.83 14.84
N THR A 412 -1.53 -24.89 14.11
CA THR A 412 -0.36 -25.17 13.25
C THR A 412 0.88 -25.57 14.06
N LEU A 413 1.11 -24.92 15.21
CA LEU A 413 2.23 -25.24 16.10
C LEU A 413 2.08 -26.63 16.74
N LEU A 414 0.86 -26.99 17.16
CA LEU A 414 0.57 -28.25 17.84
C LEU A 414 0.51 -29.45 16.89
N ASP A 415 0.15 -29.26 15.61
CA ASP A 415 0.24 -30.30 14.58
C ASP A 415 1.67 -30.82 14.40
N GLU A 416 2.67 -29.96 14.62
CA GLU A 416 4.09 -30.33 14.68
C GLU A 416 4.67 -30.26 16.11
N GLY A 417 3.84 -30.47 17.13
CA GLY A 417 4.18 -30.32 18.55
C GLY A 417 5.39 -31.16 19.00
N GLN A 418 5.62 -32.31 18.36
CA GLN A 418 6.79 -33.18 18.59
C GLN A 418 8.14 -32.51 18.33
N LEU A 419 8.16 -31.40 17.59
CA LEU A 419 9.38 -30.62 17.33
C LEU A 419 9.79 -29.75 18.53
N PHE A 420 8.86 -29.50 19.45
CA PHE A 420 9.07 -28.68 20.64
C PHE A 420 9.16 -29.56 21.88
N ARG A 421 9.59 -28.96 23.00
CA ARG A 421 9.58 -29.66 24.30
C ARG A 421 8.13 -29.89 24.72
N GLU A 422 7.77 -31.12 25.04
CA GLU A 422 6.39 -31.49 25.39
C GLU A 422 5.82 -30.67 26.56
N GLU A 423 6.66 -30.42 27.58
CA GLU A 423 6.31 -29.58 28.74
C GLU A 423 5.87 -28.18 28.32
N TYR A 424 6.52 -27.62 27.30
CA TYR A 424 6.22 -26.30 26.78
C TYR A 424 4.81 -26.24 26.18
N CYS A 425 4.53 -27.14 25.23
CA CYS A 425 3.23 -27.20 24.57
C CYS A 425 2.10 -27.46 25.57
N LYS A 426 2.33 -28.30 26.58
CA LYS A 426 1.35 -28.54 27.66
C LYS A 426 1.09 -27.29 28.49
N GLN A 427 2.14 -26.57 28.91
CA GLN A 427 1.99 -25.35 29.70
C GLN A 427 1.25 -24.26 28.93
N ALA A 428 1.66 -23.98 27.68
CA ALA A 428 1.00 -22.99 26.84
C ALA A 428 -0.47 -23.34 26.59
N SER A 429 -0.75 -24.60 26.23
CA SER A 429 -2.14 -25.07 25.99
C SER A 429 -3.00 -24.96 27.25
N ALA A 430 -2.47 -25.33 28.41
CA ALA A 430 -3.18 -25.22 29.68
C ALA A 430 -3.48 -23.76 30.04
N GLN A 431 -2.52 -22.85 29.84
CA GLN A 431 -2.71 -21.43 30.08
C GLN A 431 -3.81 -20.85 29.18
N ILE A 432 -3.73 -21.10 27.87
CA ILE A 432 -4.71 -20.62 26.89
C ILE A 432 -6.10 -21.17 27.19
N PHE A 433 -6.19 -22.48 27.48
CA PHE A 433 -7.47 -23.13 27.81
C PHE A 433 -8.09 -22.57 29.09
N ASN A 434 -7.29 -22.39 30.15
CA ASN A 434 -7.77 -21.83 31.41
C ASN A 434 -8.22 -20.37 31.24
N THR A 435 -7.48 -19.56 30.49
CA THR A 435 -7.90 -18.18 30.17
C THR A 435 -9.21 -18.18 29.38
N TYR A 436 -9.33 -19.01 28.34
CA TYR A 436 -10.55 -19.13 27.55
C TYR A 436 -11.76 -19.54 28.40
N LEU A 437 -11.62 -20.54 29.28
CA LEU A 437 -12.69 -20.92 30.19
C LEU A 437 -13.08 -19.78 31.11
N LYS A 438 -12.10 -19.13 31.75
CA LYS A 438 -12.34 -18.01 32.66
C LYS A 438 -13.08 -16.85 31.99
N THR A 439 -12.80 -16.57 30.73
CA THR A 439 -13.46 -15.48 29.99
C THR A 439 -14.87 -15.83 29.51
N HIS A 440 -15.27 -17.11 29.55
CA HIS A 440 -16.57 -17.59 29.07
C HIS A 440 -17.52 -18.08 30.19
N LEU A 441 -17.00 -18.26 31.41
CA LEU A 441 -17.77 -18.66 32.59
C LEU A 441 -18.28 -17.43 33.38
N SER A 442 -19.46 -17.57 33.99
CA SER A 442 -20.02 -16.56 34.90
C SER A 442 -19.38 -16.64 36.30
N PRO A 443 -19.52 -15.60 37.14
CA PRO A 443 -19.07 -15.65 38.53
C PRO A 443 -19.68 -16.83 39.31
N PRO A 444 -18.94 -17.48 40.22
CA PRO A 444 -17.62 -17.09 40.75
C PRO A 444 -16.42 -17.61 39.94
N ASP A 445 -16.64 -18.52 39.00
CA ASP A 445 -15.56 -19.28 38.34
C ASP A 445 -14.98 -18.57 37.10
N GLY A 446 -15.61 -17.49 36.66
CA GLY A 446 -15.16 -16.68 35.52
C GLY A 446 -15.62 -15.22 35.56
N ASN A 447 -15.34 -14.52 34.47
CA ASN A 447 -15.48 -13.07 34.34
C ASN A 447 -16.54 -12.64 33.31
N ARG A 448 -17.37 -13.56 32.81
CA ARG A 448 -18.40 -13.28 31.80
C ARG A 448 -19.60 -12.52 32.35
#